data_AF-A0A2G6I0R5-F1
#
_entry.id   AF-A0A2G6I0R5-F1
#
_cell.length_a   1.000
_cell.length_b   1.000
_cell.length_c   1.000
_cell.angle_alpha   90.00
_cell.angle_beta   90.00
_cell.angle_gamma   90.00
#
_symmetry.space_group_name_H-M   'P 1'
#
loop_
_entity.id
_entity.type
_entity.pdbx_description
1 polymer ?
#
loop_
_entity_poly.entity_id
_entity_poly.type
_entity_poly.pdbx_seq_one_letter_code
_entity_poly.pdbx_strand_id
1 'polypeptide(L)'
;MNREVLRRWTKWESHCRCCGLCCYQKRRLPDGCWEIDLSRPCPWLDEQTRLCRIYSRRLRVYPLCRRVNIWRALFAPYLPPSCGYVMRLRPRWLPRPRVALRIK
;
A
#
# COMPACT_ATOMS: atom_id res chain seq x y z
N MET A 1 -1.08 17.68 19.79
CA MET A 1 -0.69 17.21 18.44
C MET A 1 -0.74 18.41 17.49
N ASN A 2 0.41 18.83 16.94
CA ASN A 2 0.57 20.10 16.20
C ASN A 2 -0.25 20.11 14.88
N ARG A 3 -0.96 21.22 14.59
CA ARG A 3 -1.81 21.38 13.40
C ARG A 3 -1.04 21.24 12.08
N GLU A 4 0.22 21.65 12.06
CA GLU A 4 1.10 21.51 10.88
C GLU A 4 1.43 20.06 10.57
N VAL A 5 1.65 19.25 11.62
CA VAL A 5 1.84 17.81 11.49
C VAL A 5 0.57 17.23 10.87
N LEU A 6 -0.62 17.52 11.40
CA LEU A 6 -1.86 17.00 10.82
C LEU A 6 -2.02 17.33 9.32
N ARG A 7 -1.74 18.59 8.91
CA ARG A 7 -1.77 19.00 7.50
C ARG A 7 -0.80 18.22 6.61
N ARG A 8 0.44 18.01 7.07
CA ARG A 8 1.45 17.24 6.32
C ARG A 8 1.02 15.80 6.13
N TRP A 9 0.32 15.22 7.12
CA TRP A 9 -0.22 13.87 7.04
C TRP A 9 -1.41 13.76 6.10
N THR A 10 -2.34 14.71 6.13
CA THR A 10 -3.45 14.77 5.16
C THR A 10 -2.92 14.85 3.73
N LYS A 11 -1.88 15.67 3.50
CA LYS A 11 -1.22 15.77 2.19
C LYS A 11 -0.50 14.48 1.78
N TRP A 12 0.05 13.74 2.74
CA TRP A 12 0.67 12.44 2.43
C TRP A 12 -0.39 11.39 2.06
N GLU A 13 -1.45 11.30 2.85
CA GLU A 13 -2.53 10.34 2.63
C GLU A 13 -3.33 10.65 1.35
N SER A 14 -3.31 11.88 0.85
CA SER A 14 -3.92 12.23 -0.45
C SER A 14 -3.23 11.58 -1.66
N HIS A 15 -2.04 10.97 -1.48
CA HIS A 15 -1.42 10.13 -2.51
C HIS A 15 -2.02 8.72 -2.58
N CYS A 16 -2.76 8.29 -1.56
CA CYS A 16 -3.44 7.01 -1.58
C CYS A 16 -4.58 7.04 -2.61
N ARG A 17 -4.59 6.07 -3.54
CA ARG A 17 -5.66 5.91 -4.53
C ARG A 17 -6.83 5.03 -4.05
N CYS A 18 -6.83 4.65 -2.77
CA CYS A 18 -7.84 3.76 -2.19
C CYS A 18 -8.07 2.45 -2.99
N CYS A 19 -7.01 1.92 -3.62
CA CYS A 19 -7.09 0.76 -4.52
C CYS A 19 -7.24 -0.60 -3.83
N GLY A 20 -7.21 -0.67 -2.50
CA GLY A 20 -7.31 -1.93 -1.74
C GLY A 20 -6.08 -2.86 -1.77
N LEU A 21 -5.18 -2.75 -2.74
CA LEU A 21 -4.03 -3.68 -2.92
C LEU A 21 -3.09 -3.78 -1.71
N CYS A 22 -3.00 -2.72 -0.89
CA CYS A 22 -2.20 -2.77 0.33
C CYS A 22 -2.79 -3.68 1.42
N CYS A 23 -4.10 -3.97 1.37
CA CYS A 23 -4.83 -4.77 2.34
C CYS A 23 -4.77 -6.28 2.09
N TYR A 24 -4.27 -6.73 0.94
CA TYR A 24 -4.11 -8.16 0.64
C TYR A 24 -2.77 -8.69 1.11
N GLN A 25 -2.72 -10.01 1.37
CA GLN A 25 -1.49 -10.72 1.69
C GLN A 25 -0.48 -10.59 0.56
N LYS A 26 0.80 -10.41 0.92
CA LYS A 26 1.90 -10.29 -0.03
C LYS A 26 2.90 -11.39 0.23
N ARG A 27 3.35 -12.05 -0.83
CA ARG A 27 4.34 -13.12 -0.78
C ARG A 27 5.51 -12.78 -1.69
N ARG A 28 6.72 -13.10 -1.25
CA ARG A 28 7.90 -13.07 -2.12
C ARG A 28 8.03 -14.43 -2.79
N LEU A 29 8.18 -14.44 -4.10
CA LEU A 29 8.40 -15.62 -4.93
C LEU A 29 9.90 -15.96 -5.02
N PRO A 30 10.26 -17.20 -5.40
CA PRO A 30 11.67 -17.64 -5.50
C PRO A 30 12.51 -16.81 -6.49
N ASP A 31 11.91 -16.31 -7.57
CA ASP A 31 12.54 -15.47 -8.59
C ASP A 31 12.75 -13.99 -8.16
N GLY A 32 12.38 -13.68 -6.91
CA GLY A 32 12.46 -12.35 -6.33
C GLY A 32 11.29 -11.43 -6.68
N CYS A 33 10.31 -11.88 -7.46
CA CYS A 33 9.07 -11.16 -7.68
C CYS A 33 8.19 -11.17 -6.42
N TRP A 34 7.32 -10.19 -6.31
CA TRP A 34 6.29 -10.16 -5.28
C TRP A 34 4.94 -10.50 -5.87
N GLU A 35 4.13 -11.19 -5.10
CA GLU A 35 2.78 -11.54 -5.46
C GLU A 35 1.83 -10.96 -4.41
N ILE A 36 0.75 -10.34 -4.88
CA ILE A 36 -0.38 -9.93 -4.04
C ILE A 36 -1.49 -10.94 -4.23
N ASP A 37 -1.83 -11.63 -3.16
CA ASP A 37 -2.84 -12.68 -3.16
C ASP A 37 -4.23 -12.08 -2.92
N LEU A 38 -5.02 -11.93 -3.98
CA LEU A 38 -6.36 -11.36 -3.90
C LEU A 38 -7.37 -12.30 -3.22
N SER A 39 -7.00 -13.57 -3.00
CA SER A 39 -7.83 -14.52 -2.25
C SER A 39 -7.78 -14.32 -0.73
N ARG A 40 -6.83 -13.52 -0.23
CA ARG A 40 -6.54 -13.34 1.19
C ARG A 40 -6.59 -11.86 1.59
N PRO A 41 -7.80 -11.29 1.69
CA PRO A 41 -8.00 -9.91 2.13
C PRO A 41 -7.74 -9.76 3.64
N CYS A 42 -7.38 -8.55 4.05
CA CYS A 42 -7.42 -8.15 5.45
C CYS A 42 -8.86 -8.21 5.98
N PRO A 43 -9.10 -8.58 7.25
CA PRO A 43 -10.44 -8.59 7.85
C PRO A 43 -11.20 -7.25 7.78
N TRP A 44 -10.49 -6.14 7.55
CA TRP A 44 -11.06 -4.80 7.50
C TRP A 44 -11.18 -4.22 6.08
N LEU A 45 -10.85 -5.01 5.06
CA LEU A 45 -11.08 -4.62 3.67
C LEU A 45 -12.53 -4.91 3.30
N ASP A 46 -13.18 -3.92 2.72
CA ASP A 46 -14.44 -4.12 2.03
C ASP A 46 -14.15 -4.51 0.58
N GLU A 47 -14.41 -5.76 0.19
CA GLU A 47 -14.01 -6.28 -1.12
C GLU A 47 -14.87 -5.72 -2.27
N GLN A 48 -16.10 -5.30 -1.99
CA GLN A 48 -17.00 -4.70 -2.99
C GLN A 48 -16.52 -3.31 -3.36
N THR A 49 -16.21 -2.48 -2.36
CA THR A 49 -15.77 -1.09 -2.57
C THR A 49 -14.25 -0.93 -2.68
N ARG A 50 -13.49 -1.96 -2.30
CA ARG A 50 -12.02 -1.96 -2.12
C ARG A 50 -11.52 -0.97 -1.08
N LEU A 51 -12.39 -0.49 -0.21
CA LEU A 51 -12.06 0.50 0.83
C LEU A 51 -11.72 -0.18 2.16
N CYS A 52 -10.76 0.41 2.88
CA CYS A 52 -10.44 -0.04 4.23
C CYS A 52 -11.39 0.63 5.22
N ARG A 53 -12.21 -0.17 5.91
CA ARG A 53 -13.23 0.31 6.87
C ARG A 53 -12.65 1.06 8.07
N ILE A 54 -11.36 0.87 8.34
CA ILE A 54 -10.65 1.48 9.48
C ILE A 54 -9.46 2.35 9.05
N TYR A 55 -9.45 2.87 7.82
CA TYR A 55 -8.25 3.49 7.23
C TYR A 55 -7.58 4.54 8.14
N SER A 56 -8.36 5.41 8.79
CA SER A 56 -7.85 6.47 9.68
C SER A 56 -7.15 5.94 10.94
N ARG A 57 -7.56 4.76 11.44
CA ARG A 57 -7.04 4.12 12.65
C ARG A 57 -6.32 2.79 12.38
N ARG A 58 -6.04 2.47 11.11
CA ARG A 58 -5.53 1.16 10.66
C ARG A 58 -4.23 0.74 11.34
N LEU A 59 -3.34 1.70 11.60
CA LEU A 59 -2.05 1.46 12.25
C LEU A 59 -2.18 1.20 13.76
N ARG A 60 -3.28 1.63 14.37
CA ARG A 60 -3.57 1.40 15.79
C ARG A 60 -4.33 0.09 16.00
N VAL A 61 -5.26 -0.22 15.10
CA VAL A 61 -6.17 -1.37 15.23
C VAL A 61 -5.58 -2.66 14.64
N TYR A 62 -4.79 -2.58 13.56
CA TYR A 62 -4.26 -3.76 12.88
C TYR A 62 -2.72 -3.73 12.83
N PRO A 63 -2.02 -4.49 13.69
CA PRO A 63 -0.56 -4.47 13.80
C PRO A 63 0.18 -4.84 12.51
N LEU A 64 -0.44 -5.68 11.67
CA LEU A 64 0.11 -6.04 10.36
C LEU A 64 -0.01 -4.91 9.32
N CYS A 65 -0.85 -3.89 9.59
CA CYS A 65 -0.95 -2.73 8.73
C CYS A 65 0.33 -1.89 8.83
N ARG A 66 1.00 -1.72 7.69
CA ARG A 66 2.30 -1.07 7.61
C ARG A 66 2.13 0.30 6.96
N ARG A 67 2.58 1.36 7.64
CA ARG A 67 2.59 2.73 7.09
C ARG A 67 3.42 2.79 5.81
N VAL A 68 2.88 3.34 4.74
CA VAL A 68 3.68 3.69 3.56
C VAL A 68 4.37 5.01 3.88
N ASN A 69 5.68 5.00 4.06
CA ASN A 69 6.50 6.20 4.20
C ASN A 69 7.26 6.45 2.89
N ILE A 70 8.01 7.56 2.81
CA ILE A 70 8.78 7.94 1.61
C ILE A 70 9.73 6.81 1.19
N TRP A 71 10.47 6.23 2.13
CA TRP A 71 11.37 5.10 1.87
C TRP A 71 10.66 3.89 1.24
N ARG A 72 9.48 3.52 1.74
CA ARG A 72 8.70 2.42 1.17
C ARG A 72 8.13 2.78 -0.21
N ALA A 73 7.65 4.00 -0.40
CA ALA A 73 7.16 4.44 -1.69
C ALA A 73 8.27 4.37 -2.78
N LEU A 74 9.50 4.71 -2.39
CA LEU A 74 10.66 4.69 -3.28
C LEU A 74 11.22 3.28 -3.49
N PHE A 75 11.39 2.48 -2.44
CA PHE A 75 12.22 1.27 -2.50
C PHE A 75 11.48 -0.03 -2.16
N ALA A 76 10.25 0.00 -1.66
CA ALA A 76 9.55 -1.24 -1.35
C ALA A 76 9.28 -2.06 -2.63
N PRO A 77 9.71 -3.32 -2.67
CA PRO A 77 9.50 -4.20 -3.83
C PRO A 77 8.09 -4.81 -3.87
N TYR A 78 7.36 -4.79 -2.74
CA TYR A 78 6.02 -5.35 -2.60
C TYR A 78 4.88 -4.37 -2.92
N LEU A 79 5.20 -3.11 -3.21
CA LEU A 79 4.19 -2.13 -3.63
C LEU A 79 4.05 -2.19 -5.15
N PRO A 80 2.83 -2.33 -5.68
CA PRO A 80 2.65 -2.42 -7.12
C PRO A 80 2.98 -1.08 -7.79
N PRO A 81 3.42 -1.10 -9.07
CA PRO A 81 3.74 0.12 -9.81
C PRO A 81 2.53 1.06 -10.00
N SER A 82 1.30 0.55 -9.85
CA SER A 82 0.04 1.29 -9.87
C SER A 82 -0.31 1.99 -8.54
N CYS A 83 0.45 1.74 -7.47
CA CYS A 83 0.23 2.37 -6.17
C CYS A 83 0.42 3.89 -6.27
N GLY A 84 -0.53 4.68 -5.78
CA GLY A 84 -0.47 6.14 -5.90
C GLY A 84 0.79 6.77 -5.29
N TYR A 85 1.29 6.23 -4.17
CA TYR A 85 2.56 6.64 -3.57
C TYR A 85 3.76 6.34 -4.49
N VAL A 86 3.79 5.14 -5.09
CA VAL A 86 4.85 4.72 -6.01
C VAL A 86 4.83 5.59 -7.26
N MET A 87 3.67 5.82 -7.85
CA MET A 87 3.53 6.65 -9.05
C MET A 87 3.95 8.10 -8.84
N ARG A 88 3.71 8.65 -7.64
CA ARG A 88 4.05 10.05 -7.35
C ARG A 88 5.52 10.25 -7.02
N LEU A 89 6.15 9.28 -6.35
CA LEU A 89 7.47 9.47 -5.73
C LEU A 89 8.58 8.67 -6.38
N ARG A 90 8.29 7.48 -6.94
CA ARG A 90 9.33 6.63 -7.52
C ARG A 90 9.75 7.20 -8.88
N PRO A 91 10.99 7.66 -9.03
CA PRO A 91 11.42 8.25 -10.28
C PRO A 91 11.61 7.20 -11.37
N ARG A 92 11.57 7.62 -12.64
CA ARG A 92 11.65 6.71 -13.79
C ARG A 92 12.98 5.96 -13.91
N TRP A 93 14.07 6.52 -13.39
CA TRP A 93 15.40 5.90 -13.40
C TRP A 93 15.55 4.80 -12.35
N LEU A 94 14.62 4.66 -11.40
CA LEU A 94 14.64 3.57 -10.43
C LEU A 94 13.86 2.37 -10.98
N PRO A 95 14.38 1.14 -10.85
CA PRO A 95 13.67 -0.06 -11.30
C PRO A 95 12.27 -0.16 -10.70
N ARG A 96 11.29 -0.51 -11.54
CA ARG A 96 9.91 -0.70 -11.10
C ARG A 96 9.78 -2.00 -10.30
N PRO A 97 8.95 -2.02 -9.25
CA PRO A 97 8.63 -3.25 -8.55
C PRO A 97 8.03 -4.29 -9.49
N ARG A 98 8.58 -5.50 -9.46
CA ARG A 98 7.98 -6.67 -10.12
C ARG A 98 6.95 -7.26 -9.17
N VAL A 99 5.69 -6.86 -9.35
CA VAL A 99 4.56 -7.29 -8.52
C VAL A 99 3.46 -7.88 -9.39
N ALA A 100 3.17 -9.16 -9.20
CA ALA A 100 2.05 -9.86 -9.82
C ALA A 100 0.80 -9.81 -8.93
N LEU A 101 -0.37 -9.86 -9.56
CA LEU A 101 -1.65 -10.04 -8.87
C LEU A 101 -2.10 -11.47 -9.11
N ARG A 102 -2.29 -12.22 -8.02
CA ARG A 102 -2.87 -13.56 -8.09
C ARG A 102 -4.38 -13.45 -7.89
N ILE A 103 -5.13 -13.71 -8.95
CA ILE A 103 -6.58 -13.86 -8.92
C ILE A 103 -6.86 -15.34 -8.64
N LYS A 104 -7.90 -15.64 -7.84
CA LYS A 104 -8.35 -17.02 -7.65
C LYS A 104 -8.71 -17.68 -8.97
#